data_AF-A0A154MC44-F1
#
_entry.id   AF-A0A154MC44-F1
#
_cell.length_a   1.000
_cell.length_b   1.000
_cell.length_c   1.000
_cell.angle_alpha   90.00
_cell.angle_beta   90.00
_cell.angle_gamma   90.00
#
_symmetry.space_group_name_H-M   'P 1'
#
loop_
_entity.id
_entity.type
_entity.pdbx_description
1 polymer ?
#
loop_
_entity_poly.entity_id
_entity_poly.type
_entity_poly.pdbx_seq_one_letter_code
_entity_poly.pdbx_strand_id
1 'polypeptide(L)'
;MSSATRLRRRLVEHLLAEGVLHDARWMTAFRTVPRHVFLPRFFVPAANGWVAMQSGDDGWLARVYSPDVLVIQLDDDSGLWERARYLGAQPGTPTSSSSQPSIMAIMLEELRVADGHRVLEIGTGTGYNTALLCQRLGSGLVYTVDIDPELVDTARKRLAEAGYAPSCAAADGAEGYPAGVLYDRILCTCSVSSIPPAWLEQTVPGGLVVTTLNRPIGGGLVRIVAGEGATGHGRVLARDGRFMPLRAHRFKPSKVPDGEAAWRPTRLPMRAITEVRSRFEFFAGLQLPGVTASRDGRHTALVHPDGSWVRHRQRGDGFEVAEGGPRRLWELVENAQEEWFDLGQPGRDRFGLSIDGEDQVIWLDAPDGRTWPLSP
;
A
#
# COMPACT_ATOMS: atom_id res chain seq x y z
N MET A 1 18.69 16.31 25.67
CA MET A 1 17.79 15.83 24.58
C MET A 1 17.55 14.34 24.79
N SER A 2 16.29 13.89 24.90
CA SER A 2 15.99 12.46 25.13
C SER A 2 16.43 11.58 23.96
N SER A 3 16.66 10.28 24.20
CA SER A 3 17.02 9.32 23.14
C SER A 3 15.98 9.31 22.01
N ALA A 4 14.69 9.38 22.37
CA ALA A 4 13.58 9.46 21.42
C ALA A 4 13.64 10.71 20.53
N THR A 5 13.99 11.87 21.09
CA THR A 5 14.11 13.13 20.32
C THR A 5 15.24 13.02 19.29
N ARG A 6 16.39 12.45 19.69
CA ARG A 6 17.53 12.25 18.78
C ARG A 6 17.20 11.28 17.65
N LEU A 7 16.56 10.15 17.96
CA LEU A 7 16.16 9.16 16.97
C LEU A 7 15.10 9.69 16.00
N ARG A 8 14.12 10.44 16.51
CA ARG A 8 13.12 11.13 15.67
C ARG A 8 13.78 12.11 14.71
N ARG A 9 14.74 12.91 15.20
CA ARG A 9 15.48 13.84 14.34
C ARG A 9 16.24 13.10 13.23
N ARG A 10 16.90 11.98 13.57
CA ARG A 10 17.60 11.14 12.58
C ARG A 10 16.66 10.56 11.53
N LEU A 11 15.46 10.12 11.92
CA LEU A 11 14.45 9.68 10.97
C LEU A 11 14.07 10.81 10.00
N VAL A 12 13.83 12.02 10.52
CA VAL A 12 13.53 13.19 9.66
C VAL A 12 14.68 13.51 8.73
N GLU A 13 15.92 13.53 9.22
CA GLU A 13 17.12 13.74 8.39
C GLU A 13 17.23 12.70 7.26
N HIS A 14 16.88 11.44 7.54
CA HIS A 14 16.83 10.39 6.53
C HIS A 14 15.74 10.66 5.47
N LEU A 15 14.53 11.06 5.86
CA LEU A 15 13.45 11.42 4.93
C LEU A 15 13.81 12.62 4.03
N LEU A 16 14.51 13.61 4.60
CA LEU A 16 15.03 14.75 3.84
C LEU A 16 16.11 14.32 2.84
N ALA A 17 17.02 13.44 3.25
CA ALA A 17 18.09 12.92 2.38
C ALA A 17 17.55 12.08 1.23
N GLU A 18 16.44 11.35 1.43
CA GLU A 18 15.72 10.63 0.37
C GLU A 18 14.91 11.56 -0.55
N GLY A 19 14.76 12.84 -0.18
CA GLY A 19 13.97 13.81 -0.95
C GLY A 19 12.46 13.54 -0.94
N VAL A 20 11.96 12.78 0.04
CA VAL A 20 10.54 12.40 0.17
C VAL A 20 9.74 13.33 1.08
N LEU A 21 10.42 14.21 1.81
CA LEU A 21 9.83 15.18 2.71
C LEU A 21 10.44 16.56 2.39
N HIS A 22 9.62 17.56 2.11
CA HIS A 22 10.11 18.87 1.67
C HIS A 22 9.22 20.05 2.11
N ASP A 23 7.93 19.87 2.38
CA ASP A 23 7.10 20.93 2.97
C ASP A 23 7.50 21.16 4.43
N ALA A 24 7.86 22.39 4.78
CA ALA A 24 8.32 22.75 6.12
C ALA A 24 7.29 22.45 7.24
N ARG A 25 5.99 22.45 6.90
CA ARG A 25 4.90 22.12 7.83
C ARG A 25 4.83 20.62 8.07
N TRP A 26 5.04 19.80 7.04
CA TRP A 26 5.19 18.35 7.21
C TRP A 26 6.47 18.01 7.98
N MET A 27 7.59 18.66 7.68
CA MET A 27 8.83 18.52 8.46
C MET A 27 8.61 18.83 9.94
N THR A 28 7.83 19.86 10.25
CA THR A 28 7.47 20.20 11.62
C THR A 28 6.61 19.09 12.24
N ALA A 29 5.61 18.57 11.52
CA ALA A 29 4.79 17.46 12.01
C ALA A 29 5.63 16.23 12.38
N PHE A 30 6.50 15.76 11.50
CA PHE A 30 7.38 14.61 11.78
C PHE A 30 8.38 14.87 12.91
N ARG A 31 8.83 16.11 13.12
CA ARG A 31 9.71 16.49 14.24
C ARG A 31 8.98 16.59 15.57
N THR A 32 7.67 16.79 15.57
CA THR A 32 6.85 16.98 16.77
C THR A 32 6.21 15.68 17.22
N VAL A 33 5.55 14.95 16.32
CA VAL A 33 4.73 13.77 16.66
C VAL A 33 5.62 12.63 17.19
N PRO A 34 5.38 12.12 18.41
CA PRO A 34 6.19 11.06 19.00
C PRO A 34 5.77 9.67 18.47
N ARG A 35 6.38 9.20 17.38
CA ARG A 35 6.08 7.89 16.76
C ARG A 35 6.04 6.72 17.77
N HIS A 36 6.88 6.75 18.79
CA HIS A 36 6.94 5.75 19.87
C HIS A 36 5.70 5.64 20.76
N VAL A 37 4.88 6.70 20.89
CA VAL A 37 3.59 6.64 21.60
C VAL A 37 2.60 5.75 20.84
N PHE A 38 2.70 5.72 19.52
CA PHE A 38 1.81 4.96 18.65
C PHE A 38 2.23 3.50 18.46
N LEU A 39 3.42 3.12 18.95
CA LEU A 39 4.04 1.81 18.75
C LEU A 39 4.58 1.19 20.06
N PRO A 40 3.76 1.08 21.11
CA PRO A 40 4.19 0.46 22.37
C PRO A 40 4.50 -1.04 22.20
N ARG A 41 3.95 -1.67 21.16
CA ARG A 41 4.22 -3.07 20.80
C ARG A 41 4.06 -3.28 19.30
N PHE A 42 4.84 -4.19 18.73
CA PHE A 42 4.78 -4.62 17.33
C PHE A 42 5.46 -5.99 17.17
N PHE A 43 5.40 -6.53 15.96
CA PHE A 43 6.08 -7.76 15.56
C PHE A 43 7.38 -7.46 14.81
N VAL A 44 8.36 -8.34 14.99
CA VAL A 44 9.63 -8.34 14.24
C VAL A 44 9.74 -9.64 13.45
N PRO A 45 10.17 -9.60 12.18
CA PRO A 45 10.38 -10.82 11.39
C PRO A 45 11.41 -11.76 12.04
N ALA A 46 11.13 -13.06 12.00
CA ALA A 46 11.99 -14.14 12.46
C ALA A 46 11.97 -15.31 11.46
N ALA A 47 12.87 -16.28 11.60
CA ALA A 47 13.03 -17.39 10.65
C ALA A 47 11.73 -18.18 10.39
N ASN A 48 10.90 -18.37 11.41
CA ASN A 48 9.67 -19.16 11.36
C ASN A 48 8.41 -18.33 11.69
N GLY A 49 8.42 -17.03 11.36
CA GLY A 49 7.25 -16.16 11.55
C GLY A 49 7.63 -14.84 12.22
N TRP A 50 6.89 -14.47 13.25
CA TRP A 50 6.90 -13.14 13.84
C TRP A 50 7.08 -13.22 15.36
N VAL A 51 8.06 -12.49 15.90
CA VAL A 51 8.28 -12.38 17.35
C VAL A 51 7.76 -11.05 17.87
N ALA A 52 7.28 -11.04 19.12
CA ALA A 52 6.80 -9.83 19.77
C ALA A 52 7.95 -8.95 20.27
N MET A 53 7.82 -7.64 20.07
CA MET A 53 8.66 -6.60 20.67
C MET A 53 7.77 -5.52 21.29
N GLN A 54 8.17 -4.99 22.45
CA GLN A 54 7.44 -3.94 23.16
C GLN A 54 8.35 -2.88 23.78
N SER A 55 7.74 -1.78 24.23
CA SER A 55 8.38 -0.77 25.05
C SER A 55 9.04 -1.39 26.27
N GLY A 56 10.30 -1.02 26.51
CA GLY A 56 11.15 -1.58 27.56
C GLY A 56 12.08 -2.68 27.08
N ASP A 57 11.82 -3.32 25.93
CA ASP A 57 12.76 -4.26 25.34
C ASP A 57 13.98 -3.53 24.74
N ASP A 58 15.14 -4.18 24.76
CA ASP A 58 16.36 -3.65 24.17
C ASP A 58 16.17 -3.39 22.67
N GLY A 59 16.60 -2.20 22.22
CA GLY A 59 16.49 -1.80 20.82
C GLY A 59 15.10 -1.39 20.33
N TRP A 60 14.04 -1.53 21.15
CA TRP A 60 12.67 -1.17 20.76
C TRP A 60 12.59 0.27 20.21
N LEU A 61 13.13 1.24 20.93
CA LEU A 61 13.04 2.65 20.53
C LEU A 61 13.79 2.93 19.23
N ALA A 62 14.93 2.27 19.01
CA ALA A 62 15.68 2.38 17.77
C ALA A 62 14.89 1.79 16.59
N ARG A 63 14.19 0.66 16.82
CA ARG A 63 13.34 0.02 15.83
C ARG A 63 12.11 0.87 15.48
N VAL A 64 11.46 1.51 16.45
CA VAL A 64 10.36 2.47 16.22
C VAL A 64 10.74 3.58 15.24
N TYR A 65 11.96 4.10 15.33
CA TYR A 65 12.45 5.19 14.47
C TYR A 65 13.28 4.69 13.27
N SER A 66 13.27 3.38 13.00
CA SER A 66 13.83 2.84 11.76
C SER A 66 12.92 3.17 10.56
N PRO A 67 13.47 3.22 9.34
CA PRO A 67 12.71 3.48 8.11
C PRO A 67 11.98 2.21 7.60
N ASP A 68 11.59 1.32 8.52
CA ASP A 68 10.93 0.06 8.20
C ASP A 68 9.44 0.12 8.53
N VAL A 69 8.68 -0.79 7.89
CA VAL A 69 7.31 -1.13 8.28
C VAL A 69 7.35 -1.89 9.61
N LEU A 70 6.46 -1.55 10.54
CA LEU A 70 6.34 -2.22 11.83
C LEU A 70 4.94 -2.84 11.95
N VAL A 71 4.88 -4.17 11.83
CA VAL A 71 3.62 -4.93 11.84
C VAL A 71 3.02 -4.94 13.23
N ILE A 72 1.71 -4.68 13.35
CA ILE A 72 1.01 -4.61 14.64
C ILE A 72 -0.12 -5.64 14.76
N GLN A 73 -0.53 -6.27 13.66
CA GLN A 73 -1.55 -7.31 13.64
C GLN A 73 -1.23 -8.35 12.56
N LEU A 74 -1.52 -9.61 12.89
CA LEU A 74 -1.43 -10.74 11.98
C LEU A 74 -2.82 -11.37 11.86
N ASP A 75 -3.22 -11.84 10.69
CA ASP A 75 -4.45 -12.61 10.44
C ASP A 75 -5.74 -12.00 11.02
N ASP A 76 -5.82 -10.66 11.10
CA ASP A 76 -6.91 -9.92 11.76
C ASP A 76 -7.10 -10.26 13.25
N ASP A 77 -6.07 -10.79 13.91
CA ASP A 77 -6.07 -11.20 15.31
C ASP A 77 -5.05 -10.39 16.12
N SER A 78 -5.54 -9.51 16.99
CA SER A 78 -4.72 -8.71 17.91
C SER A 78 -4.06 -9.56 19.02
N GLY A 79 -4.64 -10.72 19.35
CA GLY A 79 -4.17 -11.68 20.35
C GLY A 79 -2.96 -12.50 19.91
N LEU A 80 -2.65 -12.56 18.61
CA LEU A 80 -1.42 -13.19 18.12
C LEU A 80 -0.16 -12.55 18.68
N TRP A 81 -0.21 -11.27 19.04
CA TRP A 81 0.95 -10.60 19.64
C TRP A 81 1.27 -11.17 21.02
N GLU A 82 0.25 -11.41 21.85
CA GLU A 82 0.44 -11.98 23.18
C GLU A 82 0.95 -13.42 23.07
N ARG A 83 0.42 -14.20 22.13
CA ARG A 83 0.95 -15.53 21.82
C ARG A 83 2.41 -15.46 21.40
N ALA A 84 2.78 -14.52 20.53
CA ALA A 84 4.17 -14.31 20.13
C ALA A 84 5.07 -13.89 21.30
N ARG A 85 4.53 -13.16 22.28
CA ARG A 85 5.25 -12.71 23.47
C ARG A 85 5.56 -13.86 24.42
N TYR A 86 4.61 -14.77 24.65
CA TYR A 86 4.75 -15.81 25.69
C TYR A 86 5.14 -17.17 25.13
N LEU A 87 4.83 -17.48 23.87
CA LEU A 87 5.04 -18.78 23.25
C LEU A 87 6.14 -18.77 22.16
N GLY A 88 6.74 -17.60 21.90
CA GLY A 88 7.73 -17.43 20.84
C GLY A 88 7.11 -17.21 19.46
N ALA A 89 7.94 -17.25 18.41
CA ALA A 89 7.55 -16.83 17.06
C ALA A 89 6.24 -17.47 16.56
N GLN A 90 5.33 -16.65 16.04
CA GLN A 90 4.05 -17.10 15.48
C GLN A 90 4.05 -16.96 13.95
N PRO A 91 3.52 -17.93 13.20
CA PRO A 91 3.20 -17.70 11.79
C PRO A 91 2.05 -16.69 11.68
N GLY A 92 1.92 -16.09 10.51
CA GLY A 92 0.76 -15.25 10.20
C GLY A 92 1.02 -14.26 9.09
N THR A 93 -0.06 -13.79 8.49
CA THR A 93 -0.04 -12.77 7.43
C THR A 93 -0.25 -11.40 8.06
N PRO A 94 0.65 -10.44 7.88
CA PRO A 94 0.43 -9.07 8.33
C PRO A 94 -0.88 -8.47 7.79
N THR A 95 -1.72 -7.99 8.69
CA THR A 95 -3.01 -7.35 8.36
C THR A 95 -3.10 -5.91 8.82
N SER A 96 -2.22 -5.46 9.73
CA SER A 96 -2.05 -4.05 10.07
C SER A 96 -0.61 -3.73 10.44
N SER A 97 -0.18 -2.49 10.16
CA SER A 97 1.18 -2.00 10.48
C SER A 97 1.22 -0.50 10.68
N SER A 98 2.27 0.00 11.32
CA SER A 98 2.76 1.35 11.03
C SER A 98 3.55 1.29 9.74
N SER A 99 3.01 1.92 8.70
CA SER A 99 3.62 1.97 7.37
C SER A 99 5.00 2.62 7.39
N GLN A 100 5.74 2.37 6.31
CA GLN A 100 7.08 2.92 6.12
C GLN A 100 7.03 4.47 6.17
N PRO A 101 7.88 5.14 6.97
CA PRO A 101 7.87 6.59 7.08
C PRO A 101 8.07 7.34 5.76
N SER A 102 8.89 6.81 4.85
CA SER A 102 9.14 7.42 3.54
C SER A 102 7.89 7.39 2.65
N ILE A 103 7.16 6.27 2.61
CA ILE A 103 5.90 6.17 1.87
C ILE A 103 4.83 7.09 2.49
N MET A 104 4.74 7.15 3.83
CA MET A 104 3.85 8.11 4.50
C MET A 104 4.17 9.55 4.10
N ALA A 105 5.45 9.95 4.11
CA ALA A 105 5.87 11.28 3.70
C ALA A 105 5.50 11.57 2.23
N ILE A 106 5.77 10.62 1.32
CA ILE A 106 5.39 10.74 -0.10
C ILE A 106 3.88 11.02 -0.21
N MET A 107 3.04 10.21 0.41
CA MET A 107 1.60 10.36 0.26
C MET A 107 1.06 11.65 0.90
N LEU A 108 1.61 12.08 2.03
CA LEU A 108 1.23 13.35 2.68
C LEU A 108 1.63 14.57 1.85
N GLU A 109 2.79 14.53 1.18
CA GLU A 109 3.21 15.57 0.23
C GLU A 109 2.30 15.59 -1.01
N GLU A 110 1.98 14.41 -1.55
CA GLU A 110 1.13 14.25 -2.73
C GLU A 110 -0.34 14.63 -2.47
N LEU A 111 -0.78 14.56 -1.20
CA LEU A 111 -2.10 15.00 -0.74
C LEU A 111 -2.29 16.51 -0.86
N ARG A 112 -1.20 17.30 -0.93
CA ARG A 112 -1.24 18.76 -1.15
C ARG A 112 -2.27 19.46 -0.27
N VAL A 113 -2.19 19.23 1.03
CA VAL A 113 -3.10 19.84 2.01
C VAL A 113 -2.80 21.33 2.17
N ALA A 114 -3.84 22.14 2.19
CA ALA A 114 -3.78 23.54 2.60
C ALA A 114 -4.46 23.71 3.95
N ASP A 115 -4.23 24.86 4.57
CA ASP A 115 -4.83 25.17 5.87
C ASP A 115 -6.36 25.28 5.70
N GLY A 116 -7.12 24.73 6.65
CA GLY A 116 -8.58 24.70 6.58
C GLY A 116 -9.17 23.48 5.85
N HIS A 117 -8.36 22.67 5.14
CA HIS A 117 -8.87 21.46 4.50
C HIS A 117 -9.33 20.41 5.51
N ARG A 118 -10.51 19.84 5.28
CA ARG A 118 -10.98 18.62 5.94
C ARG A 118 -10.37 17.40 5.25
N VAL A 119 -9.78 16.51 6.05
CA VAL A 119 -9.10 15.31 5.55
C VAL A 119 -9.69 14.06 6.16
N LEU A 120 -10.02 13.10 5.30
CA LEU A 120 -10.34 11.73 5.68
C LEU A 120 -9.11 10.84 5.46
N GLU A 121 -8.68 10.15 6.51
CA GLU A 121 -7.77 9.01 6.45
C GLU A 121 -8.56 7.69 6.48
N ILE A 122 -8.25 6.80 5.54
CA ILE A 122 -8.79 5.45 5.48
C ILE A 122 -7.69 4.47 5.83
N GLY A 123 -7.83 3.78 6.98
CA GLY A 123 -6.81 2.93 7.58
C GLY A 123 -6.15 3.58 8.80
N THR A 124 -6.90 3.73 9.90
CA THR A 124 -6.39 4.34 11.14
C THR A 124 -5.15 3.60 11.69
N GLY A 125 -5.20 2.27 11.72
CA GLY A 125 -4.10 1.41 12.20
C GLY A 125 -3.55 1.83 13.56
N THR A 126 -2.30 2.30 13.59
CA THR A 126 -1.67 2.77 14.85
C THR A 126 -2.15 4.15 15.33
N GLY A 127 -2.72 4.98 14.45
CA GLY A 127 -3.00 6.40 14.68
C GLY A 127 -1.82 7.34 14.44
N TYR A 128 -0.63 6.84 14.08
CA TYR A 128 0.55 7.70 13.89
C TYR A 128 0.39 8.68 12.73
N ASN A 129 -0.11 8.22 11.58
CA ASN A 129 -0.31 9.07 10.41
C ASN A 129 -1.46 10.06 10.61
N THR A 130 -2.54 9.63 11.30
CA THR A 130 -3.59 10.52 11.81
C THR A 130 -3.01 11.64 12.68
N ALA A 131 -2.07 11.33 13.57
CA ALA A 131 -1.43 12.33 14.41
C ALA A 131 -0.58 13.34 13.62
N LEU A 132 0.07 12.90 12.53
CA LEU A 132 0.77 13.81 11.60
C LEU A 132 -0.22 14.77 10.93
N LEU A 133 -1.38 14.27 10.48
CA LEU A 133 -2.46 15.07 9.93
C LEU A 133 -3.00 16.07 10.97
N CYS A 134 -3.27 15.62 12.20
CA CYS A 134 -3.73 16.49 13.29
C CYS A 134 -2.70 17.57 13.63
N GLN A 135 -1.42 17.24 13.64
CA GLN A 135 -0.35 18.21 13.86
C GLN A 135 -0.25 19.24 12.73
N ARG A 136 -0.62 18.86 11.50
CA ARG A 136 -0.57 19.72 10.32
C ARG A 136 -1.80 20.64 10.20
N LEU A 137 -3.00 20.15 10.54
CA LEU A 137 -4.28 20.82 10.24
C LEU A 137 -5.09 21.19 11.48
N GLY A 138 -4.78 20.58 12.63
CA GLY A 138 -5.63 20.60 13.82
C GLY A 138 -6.63 19.45 13.81
N SER A 139 -6.89 18.87 14.99
CA SER A 139 -7.72 17.66 15.16
C SER A 139 -9.15 17.81 14.61
N GLY A 140 -9.74 19.00 14.68
CA GLY A 140 -11.11 19.25 14.24
C GLY A 140 -11.35 19.13 12.72
N LEU A 141 -10.27 19.06 11.93
CA LEU A 141 -10.34 18.90 10.47
C LEU A 141 -9.93 17.49 10.01
N VAL A 142 -9.64 16.58 10.94
CA VAL A 142 -9.14 15.24 10.63
C VAL A 142 -10.16 14.19 11.05
N TYR A 143 -10.44 13.30 10.10
CA TYR A 143 -11.34 12.18 10.23
C TYR A 143 -10.54 10.93 9.89
N THR A 144 -10.74 9.84 10.64
CA THR A 144 -10.05 8.57 10.37
C THR A 144 -10.99 7.39 10.58
N VAL A 145 -10.94 6.43 9.68
CA VAL A 145 -11.76 5.21 9.72
C VAL A 145 -10.88 3.97 9.67
N ASP A 146 -11.27 2.94 10.42
CA ASP A 146 -10.71 1.60 10.30
C ASP A 146 -11.82 0.58 10.52
N ILE A 147 -11.70 -0.59 9.90
CA ILE A 147 -12.71 -1.66 10.00
C ILE A 147 -12.57 -2.45 11.30
N ASP A 148 -11.40 -2.37 11.95
CA ASP A 148 -11.14 -3.07 13.21
C ASP A 148 -11.42 -2.17 14.43
N PRO A 149 -12.48 -2.45 15.22
CA PRO A 149 -12.86 -1.59 16.35
C PRO A 149 -11.78 -1.54 17.44
N GLU A 150 -11.02 -2.62 17.65
CA GLU A 150 -9.95 -2.64 18.66
C GLU A 150 -8.79 -1.71 18.27
N LEU A 151 -8.46 -1.66 16.97
CA LEU A 151 -7.46 -0.73 16.45
C LEU A 151 -7.93 0.71 16.61
N VAL A 152 -9.19 1.02 16.28
CA VAL A 152 -9.77 2.36 16.43
C VAL A 152 -9.71 2.83 17.88
N ASP A 153 -10.16 2.01 18.83
CA ASP A 153 -10.17 2.37 20.24
C ASP A 153 -8.75 2.57 20.80
N THR A 154 -7.82 1.72 20.36
CA THR A 154 -6.41 1.83 20.74
C THR A 154 -5.76 3.09 20.15
N ALA A 155 -6.01 3.39 18.88
CA ALA A 155 -5.50 4.59 18.22
C ALA A 155 -6.07 5.86 18.87
N ARG A 156 -7.37 5.89 19.19
CA ARG A 156 -8.01 7.02 19.86
C ARG A 156 -7.35 7.35 21.20
N LYS A 157 -7.03 6.33 22.01
CA LYS A 157 -6.31 6.51 23.29
C LYS A 157 -4.92 7.10 23.08
N ARG A 158 -4.15 6.56 22.13
CA ARG A 158 -2.78 7.04 21.81
C ARG A 158 -2.77 8.46 21.23
N LEU A 159 -3.77 8.77 20.39
CA LEU A 159 -3.99 10.12 19.87
C LEU A 159 -4.22 11.09 21.03
N ALA A 160 -5.12 10.75 21.97
CA ALA A 160 -5.40 11.57 23.15
C ALA A 160 -4.17 11.74 24.06
N GLU A 161 -3.40 10.68 24.29
CA GLU A 161 -2.13 10.72 25.02
C GLU A 161 -1.11 11.68 24.37
N ALA A 162 -1.12 11.75 23.03
CA ALA A 162 -0.29 12.67 22.26
C ALA A 162 -0.89 14.09 22.11
N GLY A 163 -2.07 14.35 22.69
CA GLY A 163 -2.75 15.66 22.65
C GLY A 163 -3.63 15.90 21.42
N TYR A 164 -3.98 14.86 20.66
CA TYR A 164 -4.83 14.94 19.48
C TYR A 164 -6.19 14.28 19.72
N ALA A 165 -7.25 14.86 19.15
CA ALA A 165 -8.62 14.36 19.31
C ALA A 165 -9.41 14.46 17.98
N PRO A 166 -8.98 13.75 16.92
CA PRO A 166 -9.70 13.72 15.65
C PRO A 166 -10.98 12.89 15.74
N SER A 167 -11.83 13.01 14.72
CA SER A 167 -13.01 12.15 14.58
C SER A 167 -12.58 10.75 14.15
N CYS A 168 -12.89 9.72 14.94
CA CYS A 168 -12.48 8.34 14.69
C CYS A 168 -13.71 7.42 14.61
N ALA A 169 -13.83 6.62 13.54
CA ALA A 169 -14.93 5.67 13.34
C ALA A 169 -14.42 4.24 13.11
N ALA A 170 -15.15 3.27 13.67
CA ALA A 170 -15.01 1.86 13.33
C ALA A 170 -16.05 1.50 12.26
N ALA A 171 -15.64 1.46 11.00
CA ALA A 171 -16.52 1.23 9.85
C ALA A 171 -15.72 0.72 8.64
N ASP A 172 -16.42 0.23 7.62
CA ASP A 172 -15.75 -0.15 6.37
C ASP A 172 -15.30 1.10 5.61
N GLY A 173 -13.99 1.23 5.44
CA GLY A 173 -13.39 2.34 4.70
C GLY A 173 -13.71 2.34 3.21
N ALA A 174 -14.18 1.23 2.63
CA ALA A 174 -14.67 1.22 1.24
C ALA A 174 -15.86 2.18 1.06
N GLU A 175 -16.69 2.33 2.10
CA GLU A 175 -17.86 3.21 2.14
C GLU A 175 -17.52 4.65 2.60
N GLY A 176 -16.24 4.97 2.77
CA GLY A 176 -15.78 6.26 3.27
C GLY A 176 -16.00 6.43 4.78
N TYR A 177 -16.50 7.60 5.20
CA TYR A 177 -16.69 7.93 6.61
C TYR A 177 -18.16 8.28 6.92
N PRO A 178 -18.76 7.74 8.01
CA PRO A 178 -20.19 7.85 8.28
C PRO A 178 -20.62 9.21 8.91
N ALA A 179 -20.11 10.34 8.40
CA ALA A 179 -20.43 11.69 8.91
C ALA A 179 -21.40 12.49 8.04
N GLY A 180 -21.54 12.14 6.76
CA GLY A 180 -22.32 12.93 5.80
C GLY A 180 -21.74 14.32 5.50
N VAL A 181 -20.40 14.47 5.61
CA VAL A 181 -19.68 15.70 5.22
C VAL A 181 -18.77 15.44 4.03
N LEU A 182 -18.49 16.48 3.24
CA LEU A 182 -17.52 16.42 2.14
C LEU A 182 -16.11 16.76 2.60
N TYR A 183 -15.13 16.04 2.08
CA TYR A 183 -13.71 16.19 2.35
C TYR A 183 -13.01 16.95 1.23
N ASP A 184 -12.02 17.76 1.60
CA ASP A 184 -11.12 18.36 0.61
C ASP A 184 -10.10 17.34 0.12
N ARG A 185 -9.75 16.40 1.00
CA ARG A 185 -8.72 15.39 0.76
C ARG A 185 -9.11 14.04 1.36
N ILE A 186 -8.85 12.99 0.61
CA ILE A 186 -8.91 11.62 1.11
C ILE A 186 -7.53 10.98 0.94
N LEU A 187 -7.05 10.36 2.01
CA LEU A 187 -5.80 9.61 2.03
C LEU A 187 -6.11 8.17 2.46
N CYS A 188 -5.88 7.20 1.59
CA CYS A 188 -6.00 5.80 1.97
C CYS A 188 -4.62 5.20 2.22
N THR A 189 -4.41 4.70 3.44
CA THR A 189 -3.20 4.00 3.91
C THR A 189 -3.41 2.47 3.91
N CYS A 190 -4.29 2.01 3.04
CA CYS A 190 -4.44 0.62 2.59
C CYS A 190 -4.46 0.61 1.05
N SER A 191 -4.43 -0.56 0.43
CA SER A 191 -4.50 -0.68 -1.04
C SER A 191 -5.85 -1.19 -1.53
N VAL A 192 -6.28 -0.68 -2.69
CA VAL A 192 -7.57 -1.01 -3.31
C VAL A 192 -7.40 -1.47 -4.76
N SER A 193 -8.13 -2.50 -5.17
CA SER A 193 -8.07 -3.02 -6.55
C SER A 193 -8.75 -2.09 -7.56
N SER A 194 -9.71 -1.30 -7.10
CA SER A 194 -10.43 -0.24 -7.81
C SER A 194 -10.67 0.91 -6.83
N ILE A 195 -10.96 2.11 -7.33
CA ILE A 195 -11.24 3.27 -6.47
C ILE A 195 -12.70 3.19 -6.02
N PRO A 196 -13.01 3.10 -4.71
CA PRO A 196 -14.40 3.06 -4.28
C PRO A 196 -15.17 4.35 -4.67
N PRO A 197 -16.35 4.24 -5.31
CA PRO A 197 -17.17 5.40 -5.69
C PRO A 197 -17.44 6.36 -4.54
N ALA A 198 -17.72 5.81 -3.35
CA ALA A 198 -18.00 6.56 -2.13
C ALA A 198 -16.89 7.57 -1.76
N TRP A 199 -15.63 7.31 -2.13
CA TRP A 199 -14.53 8.23 -1.87
C TRP A 199 -14.67 9.50 -2.72
N LEU A 200 -15.04 9.35 -3.99
CA LEU A 200 -15.22 10.49 -4.90
C LEU A 200 -16.49 11.26 -4.53
N GLU A 201 -17.57 10.57 -4.20
CA GLU A 201 -18.83 11.18 -3.75
C GLU A 201 -18.68 11.98 -2.45
N GLN A 202 -17.79 11.54 -1.56
CA GLN A 202 -17.48 12.23 -0.30
C GLN A 202 -16.35 13.26 -0.46
N THR A 203 -15.84 13.49 -1.66
CA THR A 203 -14.81 14.51 -1.92
C THR A 203 -15.45 15.71 -2.63
N VAL A 204 -15.10 16.93 -2.21
CA VAL A 204 -15.52 18.13 -2.95
C VAL A 204 -14.99 18.07 -4.39
N PRO A 205 -15.73 18.56 -5.42
CA PRO A 205 -15.18 18.67 -6.76
C PRO A 205 -13.86 19.45 -6.78
N GLY A 206 -12.84 18.89 -7.45
CA GLY A 206 -11.46 19.42 -7.45
C GLY A 206 -10.62 19.01 -6.23
N GLY A 207 -11.20 18.33 -5.24
CA GLY A 207 -10.49 17.72 -4.12
C GLY A 207 -9.60 16.56 -4.56
N LEU A 208 -8.69 16.11 -3.69
CA LEU A 208 -7.71 15.07 -4.03
C LEU A 208 -7.92 13.80 -3.23
N VAL A 209 -7.85 12.67 -3.94
CA VAL A 209 -7.77 11.33 -3.35
C VAL A 209 -6.38 10.77 -3.64
N VAL A 210 -5.66 10.33 -2.60
CA VAL A 210 -4.36 9.66 -2.72
C VAL A 210 -4.45 8.27 -2.12
N THR A 211 -4.13 7.26 -2.91
CA THR A 211 -4.19 5.84 -2.50
C THR A 211 -3.15 5.02 -3.25
N THR A 212 -3.09 3.71 -3.01
CA THR A 212 -2.33 2.75 -3.81
C THR A 212 -3.25 1.70 -4.42
N LEU A 213 -2.96 1.34 -5.67
CA LEU A 213 -3.60 0.22 -6.34
C LEU A 213 -3.09 -1.09 -5.77
N ASN A 214 -4.02 -1.94 -5.31
CA ASN A 214 -3.76 -3.31 -4.93
C ASN A 214 -3.78 -4.20 -6.17
N ARG A 215 -2.62 -4.38 -6.79
CA ARG A 215 -2.43 -5.34 -7.87
C ARG A 215 -1.34 -6.32 -7.46
N PRO A 216 -1.51 -7.64 -7.66
CA PRO A 216 -0.47 -8.61 -7.30
C PRO A 216 0.82 -8.39 -8.10
N ILE A 217 0.68 -7.87 -9.32
CA ILE A 217 1.74 -7.42 -10.20
C ILE A 217 1.44 -5.98 -10.61
N GLY A 218 2.43 -5.10 -10.47
CA GLY A 218 2.30 -3.72 -10.98
C GLY A 218 1.35 -2.82 -10.17
N GLY A 219 1.36 -2.93 -8.84
CA GLY A 219 0.72 -1.94 -7.97
C GLY A 219 1.38 -0.56 -8.08
N GLY A 220 0.81 0.45 -7.44
CA GLY A 220 1.40 1.77 -7.40
C GLY A 220 0.52 2.84 -6.77
N LEU A 221 1.15 3.91 -6.31
CA LEU A 221 0.45 5.09 -5.80
C LEU A 221 -0.26 5.82 -6.93
N VAL A 222 -1.45 6.33 -6.63
CA VAL A 222 -2.25 7.15 -7.53
C VAL A 222 -2.71 8.42 -6.81
N ARG A 223 -2.78 9.50 -7.57
CA ARG A 223 -3.46 10.74 -7.14
C ARG A 223 -4.56 11.06 -8.12
N ILE A 224 -5.77 11.22 -7.59
CA ILE A 224 -6.99 11.46 -8.34
C ILE A 224 -7.54 12.83 -7.92
N VAL A 225 -8.02 13.58 -8.91
CA VAL A 225 -8.84 14.77 -8.74
C VAL A 225 -10.29 14.32 -8.82
N ALA A 226 -11.06 14.56 -7.76
CA ALA A 226 -12.49 14.24 -7.73
C ALA A 226 -13.28 15.19 -8.65
N GLY A 227 -14.23 14.64 -9.38
CA GLY A 227 -15.21 15.39 -10.17
C GLY A 227 -16.52 15.57 -9.41
N GLU A 228 -17.63 15.68 -10.13
CA GLU A 228 -18.97 15.63 -9.53
C GLU A 228 -19.40 14.17 -9.31
N GLY A 229 -20.05 13.89 -8.18
CA GLY A 229 -20.49 12.54 -7.82
C GLY A 229 -19.33 11.54 -7.77
N ALA A 230 -19.52 10.36 -8.34
CA ALA A 230 -18.53 9.29 -8.36
C ALA A 230 -17.51 9.39 -9.51
N THR A 231 -17.26 10.58 -10.03
CA THR A 231 -16.34 10.79 -11.18
C THR A 231 -14.97 11.28 -10.74
N GLY A 232 -13.94 11.01 -11.53
CA GLY A 232 -12.59 11.52 -11.25
C GLY A 232 -11.59 11.20 -12.34
N HIS A 233 -10.44 11.87 -12.29
CA HIS A 233 -9.31 11.57 -13.16
C HIS A 233 -8.00 11.71 -12.40
N GLY A 234 -6.99 10.95 -12.77
CA GLY A 234 -5.77 10.89 -11.98
C GLY A 234 -4.54 10.42 -12.74
N ARG A 235 -3.44 10.31 -12.01
CA ARG A 235 -2.18 9.74 -12.50
C ARG A 235 -1.61 8.75 -11.50
N VAL A 236 -0.96 7.73 -12.05
CA VAL A 236 -0.05 6.89 -11.30
C VAL A 236 1.21 7.69 -11.03
N LEU A 237 1.70 7.65 -9.81
CA LEU A 237 2.88 8.42 -9.40
C LEU A 237 4.16 7.67 -9.81
N ALA A 238 5.21 8.42 -10.14
CA ALA A 238 6.53 7.85 -10.45
C ALA A 238 7.12 7.06 -9.27
N ARG A 239 6.89 7.55 -8.05
CA ARG A 239 7.30 6.89 -6.81
C ARG A 239 6.32 5.77 -6.47
N ASP A 240 6.88 4.63 -6.08
CA ASP A 240 6.09 3.48 -5.64
C ASP A 240 5.80 3.52 -4.14
N GLY A 241 4.74 2.85 -3.73
CA GLY A 241 4.37 2.62 -2.35
C GLY A 241 3.32 1.52 -2.31
N ARG A 242 3.58 0.46 -1.54
CA ARG A 242 2.65 -0.67 -1.38
C ARG A 242 2.14 -0.72 0.04
N PHE A 243 0.86 -1.02 0.17
CA PHE A 243 0.19 -1.17 1.44
C PHE A 243 -0.48 -2.53 1.51
N MET A 244 -0.89 -2.89 2.73
CA MET A 244 -1.79 -4.02 2.93
C MET A 244 -3.13 -3.72 2.25
N PRO A 245 -3.79 -4.71 1.64
CA PRO A 245 -5.09 -4.52 1.03
C PRO A 245 -6.15 -4.18 2.07
N LEU A 246 -7.03 -3.25 1.71
CA LEU A 246 -8.30 -3.08 2.40
C LEU A 246 -9.00 -4.44 2.44
N ARG A 247 -9.69 -4.78 3.55
CA ARG A 247 -10.18 -6.16 3.78
C ARG A 247 -11.04 -6.69 2.62
N ALA A 248 -11.93 -5.85 2.08
CA ALA A 248 -12.77 -6.16 0.92
C ALA A 248 -11.98 -6.41 -0.39
N HIS A 249 -10.75 -5.94 -0.50
CA HIS A 249 -9.91 -6.04 -1.71
C HIS A 249 -8.82 -7.11 -1.60
N ARG A 250 -8.90 -8.03 -0.63
CA ARG A 250 -7.91 -9.12 -0.48
C ARG A 250 -8.06 -10.15 -1.60
N PHE A 251 -6.94 -10.49 -2.24
CA PHE A 251 -6.90 -11.60 -3.18
C PHE A 251 -6.96 -12.95 -2.44
N LYS A 252 -7.71 -13.90 -2.99
CA LYS A 252 -7.69 -15.28 -2.51
C LYS A 252 -6.40 -15.97 -2.98
N PRO A 253 -5.60 -16.56 -2.07
CA PRO A 253 -4.42 -17.31 -2.46
C PRO A 253 -4.80 -18.43 -3.42
N SER A 254 -4.10 -18.53 -4.54
CA SER A 254 -4.21 -19.66 -5.46
C SER A 254 -2.96 -20.53 -5.37
N LYS A 255 -3.15 -21.85 -5.48
CA LYS A 255 -2.05 -22.82 -5.45
C LYS A 255 -1.58 -23.09 -6.86
N VAL A 256 -0.28 -23.25 -7.00
CA VAL A 256 0.31 -23.76 -8.23
C VAL A 256 -0.05 -25.24 -8.32
N PRO A 257 -0.63 -25.74 -9.42
CA PRO A 257 -0.92 -27.16 -9.56
C PRO A 257 0.35 -28.01 -9.49
N ASP A 258 0.36 -29.08 -8.69
CA ASP A 258 1.43 -30.06 -8.65
C ASP A 258 1.48 -30.92 -9.92
N GLY A 259 2.66 -31.45 -10.25
CA GLY A 259 2.84 -32.38 -11.37
C GLY A 259 3.99 -32.03 -12.30
N GLU A 260 4.33 -32.97 -13.19
CA GLU A 260 5.33 -32.77 -14.23
C GLU A 260 4.81 -31.78 -15.28
N ALA A 261 5.74 -31.01 -15.84
CA ALA A 261 5.42 -30.03 -16.87
C ALA A 261 6.57 -29.89 -17.85
N ALA A 262 6.23 -29.61 -19.11
CA ALA A 262 7.19 -29.33 -20.15
C ALA A 262 7.81 -27.94 -19.92
N TRP A 263 9.14 -27.91 -19.85
CA TRP A 263 9.91 -26.68 -19.70
C TRP A 263 10.37 -26.18 -21.06
N ARG A 264 10.25 -24.86 -21.26
CA ARG A 264 10.79 -24.15 -22.44
C ARG A 264 11.73 -23.04 -21.99
N PRO A 265 12.76 -22.70 -22.80
CA PRO A 265 13.62 -21.56 -22.51
C PRO A 265 12.84 -20.23 -22.59
N THR A 266 13.26 -19.26 -21.77
CA THR A 266 12.85 -17.85 -21.86
C THR A 266 14.03 -16.95 -21.54
N ARG A 267 14.02 -15.72 -22.08
CA ARG A 267 15.02 -14.68 -21.76
C ARG A 267 14.61 -13.84 -20.54
N LEU A 268 13.34 -13.90 -20.16
CA LEU A 268 12.80 -13.07 -19.09
C LEU A 268 13.00 -13.73 -17.72
N PRO A 269 13.59 -13.02 -16.74
CA PRO A 269 13.56 -13.48 -15.37
C PRO A 269 12.22 -13.14 -14.70
N MET A 270 11.72 -13.99 -13.80
CA MET A 270 10.51 -13.71 -13.00
C MET A 270 10.56 -12.35 -12.28
N ARG A 271 11.73 -11.93 -11.80
CA ARG A 271 11.93 -10.61 -11.18
C ARG A 271 11.57 -9.43 -12.08
N ALA A 272 11.56 -9.57 -13.40
CA ALA A 272 11.15 -8.51 -14.32
C ALA A 272 9.69 -8.06 -14.09
N ILE A 273 8.85 -8.93 -13.52
CA ILE A 273 7.43 -8.67 -13.26
C ILE A 273 7.04 -8.83 -11.78
N THR A 274 7.99 -9.12 -10.88
CA THR A 274 7.70 -9.27 -9.44
C THR A 274 8.51 -8.34 -8.54
N GLU A 275 9.55 -7.69 -9.07
CA GLU A 275 10.32 -6.70 -8.31
C GLU A 275 9.87 -5.27 -8.66
N VAL A 276 9.53 -4.50 -7.63
CA VAL A 276 9.19 -3.06 -7.67
C VAL A 276 10.17 -2.21 -8.48
N ARG A 277 11.45 -2.59 -8.49
CA ARG A 277 12.52 -1.85 -9.17
C ARG A 277 12.48 -2.03 -10.70
N SER A 278 11.75 -3.03 -11.19
CA SER A 278 11.57 -3.24 -12.62
C SER A 278 10.62 -2.19 -13.19
N ARG A 279 11.08 -1.46 -14.23
CA ARG A 279 10.24 -0.50 -14.96
C ARG A 279 9.12 -1.17 -15.75
N PHE A 280 9.28 -2.44 -16.10
CA PHE A 280 8.31 -3.22 -16.86
C PHE A 280 7.15 -3.73 -15.98
N GLU A 281 7.35 -3.86 -14.66
CA GLU A 281 6.40 -4.51 -13.76
C GLU A 281 4.99 -3.92 -13.82
N PHE A 282 4.88 -2.59 -13.80
CA PHE A 282 3.58 -1.91 -13.86
C PHE A 282 2.83 -2.27 -15.14
N PHE A 283 3.51 -2.19 -16.29
CA PHE A 283 2.94 -2.52 -17.59
C PHE A 283 2.57 -4.00 -17.71
N ALA A 284 3.45 -4.89 -17.24
CA ALA A 284 3.16 -6.32 -17.19
C ALA A 284 1.89 -6.61 -16.38
N GLY A 285 1.69 -5.89 -15.26
CA GLY A 285 0.50 -5.99 -14.43
C GLY A 285 -0.79 -5.62 -15.17
N LEU A 286 -0.75 -4.69 -16.13
CA LEU A 286 -1.89 -4.31 -16.97
C LEU A 286 -2.31 -5.44 -17.92
N GLN A 287 -1.35 -6.24 -18.37
CA GLN A 287 -1.55 -7.36 -19.31
C GLN A 287 -1.88 -8.68 -18.59
N LEU A 288 -1.80 -8.70 -17.27
CA LEU A 288 -2.00 -9.88 -16.42
C LEU A 288 -3.10 -9.65 -15.36
N PRO A 289 -4.33 -9.24 -15.77
CA PRO A 289 -5.42 -9.04 -14.82
C PRO A 289 -5.71 -10.35 -14.07
N GLY A 290 -5.89 -10.23 -12.74
CA GLY A 290 -6.20 -11.37 -11.86
C GLY A 290 -5.05 -12.34 -11.59
N VAL A 291 -3.87 -12.15 -12.20
CA VAL A 291 -2.71 -13.03 -11.97
C VAL A 291 -2.06 -12.67 -10.64
N THR A 292 -1.86 -13.66 -9.78
CA THR A 292 -1.17 -13.52 -8.49
C THR A 292 0.17 -14.24 -8.53
N ALA A 293 1.18 -13.63 -7.90
CA ALA A 293 2.44 -14.31 -7.63
C ALA A 293 2.28 -15.16 -6.37
N SER A 294 2.65 -16.44 -6.48
CA SER A 294 2.66 -17.39 -5.38
C SER A 294 4.09 -17.89 -5.14
N ARG A 295 4.42 -18.23 -3.89
CA ARG A 295 5.70 -18.86 -3.56
C ARG A 295 5.47 -20.33 -3.27
N ASP A 296 6.08 -21.18 -4.08
CA ASP A 296 6.16 -22.62 -3.85
C ASP A 296 7.57 -22.94 -3.32
N GLY A 297 7.79 -22.69 -2.03
CA GLY A 297 9.07 -22.89 -1.34
C GLY A 297 10.23 -22.10 -1.96
N ARG A 298 10.92 -22.69 -2.96
CA ARG A 298 12.12 -22.15 -3.62
C ARG A 298 11.83 -21.35 -4.90
N HIS A 299 10.62 -21.42 -5.46
CA HIS A 299 10.28 -20.76 -6.72
C HIS A 299 9.15 -19.76 -6.54
N THR A 300 9.19 -18.68 -7.33
CA THR A 300 8.04 -17.82 -7.53
C THR A 300 7.29 -18.31 -8.76
N ALA A 301 5.98 -18.46 -8.63
CA ALA A 301 5.08 -18.94 -9.65
C ALA A 301 3.97 -17.91 -9.87
N LEU A 302 3.32 -17.97 -11.03
CA LEU A 302 2.14 -17.19 -11.34
C LEU A 302 0.93 -18.11 -11.38
N VAL A 303 -0.20 -17.62 -10.88
CA VAL A 303 -1.46 -18.36 -10.88
C VAL A 303 -2.62 -17.39 -11.14
N HIS A 304 -3.61 -17.87 -11.87
CA HIS A 304 -4.85 -17.15 -12.13
C HIS A 304 -6.05 -17.98 -11.67
N PRO A 305 -7.14 -17.36 -11.16
CA PRO A 305 -8.40 -18.03 -10.78
C PRO A 305 -9.05 -18.96 -11.82
N ASP A 306 -8.65 -18.91 -13.09
CA ASP A 306 -9.18 -19.76 -14.17
C ASP A 306 -8.40 -21.09 -14.30
N GLY A 307 -7.42 -21.30 -13.42
CA GLY A 307 -6.55 -22.47 -13.43
C GLY A 307 -5.29 -22.30 -14.30
N SER A 308 -5.06 -21.13 -14.90
CA SER A 308 -3.80 -20.85 -15.62
C SER A 308 -2.65 -20.64 -14.63
N TRP A 309 -1.47 -21.16 -14.96
CA TRP A 309 -0.31 -21.11 -14.06
C TRP A 309 1.03 -21.08 -14.80
N VAL A 310 2.06 -20.56 -14.13
CA VAL A 310 3.46 -20.55 -14.59
C VAL A 310 4.39 -20.94 -13.45
N ARG A 311 5.37 -21.79 -13.75
CA ARG A 311 6.58 -22.03 -12.95
C ARG A 311 7.78 -21.48 -13.69
N HIS A 312 8.69 -20.86 -12.96
CA HIS A 312 9.92 -20.27 -13.51
C HIS A 312 11.14 -20.75 -12.73
N ARG A 313 12.23 -21.03 -13.43
CA ARG A 313 13.52 -21.40 -12.82
C ARG A 313 14.69 -20.84 -13.59
N GLN A 314 15.82 -20.73 -12.91
CA GLN A 314 17.11 -20.48 -13.55
C GLN A 314 17.73 -21.82 -14.00
N ARG A 315 18.27 -21.86 -15.22
CA ARG A 315 19.02 -23.01 -15.76
C ARG A 315 20.25 -22.51 -16.50
N GLY A 316 21.44 -22.77 -15.94
CA GLY A 316 22.69 -22.19 -16.43
C GLY A 316 22.64 -20.65 -16.38
N ASP A 317 23.02 -20.02 -17.50
CA ASP A 317 22.97 -18.56 -17.67
C ASP A 317 21.60 -18.04 -18.15
N GLY A 318 20.63 -18.93 -18.38
CA GLY A 318 19.30 -18.61 -18.87
C GLY A 318 18.19 -18.93 -17.88
N PHE A 319 16.95 -18.77 -18.37
CA PHE A 319 15.74 -19.09 -17.63
C PHE A 319 14.89 -20.09 -18.40
N GLU A 320 14.08 -20.83 -17.66
CA GLU A 320 13.06 -21.69 -18.24
C GLU A 320 11.73 -21.47 -17.55
N VAL A 321 10.66 -21.71 -18.30
CA VAL A 321 9.30 -21.72 -17.78
C VAL A 321 8.56 -22.99 -18.14
N ALA A 322 7.66 -23.37 -17.25
CA ALA A 322 6.61 -24.33 -17.51
C ALA A 322 5.28 -23.63 -17.25
N GLU A 323 4.29 -23.84 -18.12
CA GLU A 323 2.99 -23.19 -17.99
C GLU A 323 1.87 -24.13 -18.44
N GLY A 324 0.68 -23.92 -17.91
CA GLY A 324 -0.49 -24.72 -18.21
C GLY A 324 -1.79 -24.02 -17.83
N GLY A 325 -2.91 -24.67 -18.15
CA GLY A 325 -4.25 -24.11 -17.99
C GLY A 325 -4.74 -23.38 -19.25
N PRO A 326 -5.90 -22.69 -19.17
CA PRO A 326 -6.57 -22.10 -20.33
C PRO A 326 -5.78 -21.00 -21.03
N ARG A 327 -4.91 -20.28 -20.31
CA ARG A 327 -4.08 -19.20 -20.86
C ARG A 327 -2.60 -19.47 -20.72
N ARG A 328 -1.84 -19.07 -21.74
CA ARG A 328 -0.38 -19.07 -21.78
C ARG A 328 0.16 -17.80 -21.11
N LEU A 329 0.07 -17.73 -19.78
CA LEU A 329 0.38 -16.52 -19.03
C LEU A 329 1.82 -16.01 -19.27
N TRP A 330 2.79 -16.90 -19.50
CA TRP A 330 4.16 -16.44 -19.75
C TRP A 330 4.37 -15.92 -21.17
N GLU A 331 3.64 -16.47 -22.14
CA GLU A 331 3.59 -15.92 -23.49
C GLU A 331 2.97 -14.50 -23.47
N LEU A 332 1.94 -14.26 -22.65
CA LEU A 332 1.42 -12.91 -22.41
C LEU A 332 2.49 -11.96 -21.82
N VAL A 333 3.32 -12.46 -20.89
CA VAL A 333 4.45 -11.68 -20.32
C VAL A 333 5.47 -11.32 -21.39
N GLU A 334 5.86 -12.28 -22.24
CA GLU A 334 6.84 -12.07 -23.31
C GLU A 334 6.32 -11.08 -24.36
N ASN A 335 5.08 -11.25 -24.82
CA ASN A 335 4.42 -10.32 -25.74
C ASN A 335 4.26 -8.92 -25.14
N ALA A 336 3.90 -8.83 -23.85
CA ALA A 336 3.82 -7.55 -23.14
C ALA A 336 5.18 -6.85 -23.09
N GLN A 337 6.29 -7.59 -23.01
CA GLN A 337 7.62 -6.98 -23.00
C GLN A 337 7.95 -6.37 -24.36
N GLU A 338 7.69 -7.08 -25.45
CA GLU A 338 7.88 -6.57 -26.82
C GLU A 338 7.06 -5.30 -27.04
N GLU A 339 5.78 -5.34 -26.67
CA GLU A 339 4.89 -4.17 -26.74
C GLU A 339 5.40 -3.00 -25.89
N TRP A 340 5.88 -3.27 -24.67
CA TRP A 340 6.46 -2.23 -23.81
C TRP A 340 7.70 -1.59 -24.44
N PHE A 341 8.52 -2.36 -25.16
CA PHE A 341 9.65 -1.82 -25.93
C PHE A 341 9.18 -0.95 -27.09
N ASP A 342 8.18 -1.40 -27.85
CA ASP A 342 7.62 -0.66 -28.99
C ASP A 342 6.99 0.68 -28.56
N LEU A 343 6.41 0.73 -27.35
CA LEU A 343 5.87 1.95 -26.74
C LEU A 343 6.94 2.89 -26.14
N GLY A 344 8.22 2.58 -26.33
CA GLY A 344 9.33 3.39 -25.81
C GLY A 344 9.54 3.22 -24.30
N GLN A 345 9.19 2.06 -23.76
CA GLN A 345 9.43 1.69 -22.35
C GLN A 345 8.80 2.68 -21.35
N PRO A 346 7.48 2.98 -21.47
CA PRO A 346 6.83 3.99 -20.65
C PRO A 346 7.03 3.72 -19.15
N GLY A 347 7.37 4.76 -18.41
CA GLY A 347 7.37 4.77 -16.95
C GLY A 347 5.94 4.82 -16.41
N ARG A 348 5.74 4.39 -15.17
CA ARG A 348 4.42 4.36 -14.52
C ARG A 348 3.75 5.75 -14.46
N ASP A 349 4.53 6.82 -14.43
CA ASP A 349 4.06 8.21 -14.43
C ASP A 349 3.39 8.67 -15.73
N ARG A 350 3.57 7.91 -16.82
CA ARG A 350 2.83 8.13 -18.08
C ARG A 350 1.42 7.56 -18.05
N PHE A 351 1.07 6.76 -17.03
CA PHE A 351 -0.25 6.17 -16.91
C PHE A 351 -1.18 7.05 -16.09
N GLY A 352 -2.37 7.27 -16.63
CA GLY A 352 -3.45 7.99 -15.98
C GLY A 352 -4.65 7.10 -15.69
N LEU A 353 -5.62 7.67 -14.96
CA LEU A 353 -6.87 7.01 -14.63
C LEU A 353 -8.04 7.91 -15.03
N SER A 354 -9.11 7.31 -15.52
CA SER A 354 -10.44 7.91 -15.64
C SER A 354 -11.43 7.04 -14.88
N ILE A 355 -12.27 7.67 -14.08
CA ILE A 355 -13.22 7.03 -13.18
C ILE A 355 -14.60 7.63 -13.42
N ASP A 356 -15.57 6.77 -13.70
CA ASP A 356 -16.99 7.09 -13.77
C ASP A 356 -17.77 5.99 -13.04
N GLY A 357 -17.96 6.16 -11.73
CA GLY A 357 -18.52 5.12 -10.88
C GLY A 357 -17.69 3.84 -10.89
N GLU A 358 -18.31 2.73 -11.29
CA GLU A 358 -17.66 1.42 -11.42
C GLU A 358 -16.83 1.27 -12.71
N ASP A 359 -17.08 2.12 -13.70
CA ASP A 359 -16.34 2.10 -14.96
C ASP A 359 -15.02 2.86 -14.81
N GLN A 360 -13.95 2.10 -14.59
CA GLN A 360 -12.62 2.64 -14.26
C GLN A 360 -11.58 2.12 -15.23
N VAL A 361 -10.84 3.02 -15.85
CA VAL A 361 -9.82 2.69 -16.86
C VAL A 361 -8.49 3.34 -16.52
N ILE A 362 -7.41 2.59 -16.75
CA ILE A 362 -6.06 3.12 -16.86
C ILE A 362 -5.80 3.43 -18.32
N TRP A 363 -5.17 4.57 -18.60
CA TRP A 363 -4.76 4.95 -19.95
C TRP A 363 -3.28 5.33 -20.00
N LEU A 364 -2.66 5.18 -21.17
CA LEU A 364 -1.28 5.61 -21.42
C LEU A 364 -1.27 6.98 -22.10
N ASP A 365 -0.53 7.93 -21.54
CA ASP A 365 -0.32 9.32 -21.97
C ASP A 365 -1.55 10.24 -21.95
N ALA A 366 -2.66 9.82 -22.54
CA ALA A 366 -3.90 10.57 -22.65
C ALA A 366 -5.15 9.66 -22.54
N PRO A 367 -6.31 10.19 -22.09
CA PRO A 367 -7.54 9.42 -21.90
C PRO A 367 -8.11 8.74 -23.16
N ASP A 368 -7.82 9.29 -24.34
CA ASP A 368 -8.20 8.75 -25.66
C ASP A 368 -7.16 7.80 -26.26
N GLY A 369 -6.06 7.56 -25.53
CA GLY A 369 -5.00 6.65 -25.90
C GLY A 369 -5.34 5.18 -25.64
N ARG A 370 -4.29 4.36 -25.50
CA ARG A 370 -4.46 2.95 -25.14
C ARG A 370 -4.97 2.82 -23.72
N THR A 371 -5.98 1.98 -23.52
CA THR A 371 -6.63 1.81 -22.23
C THR A 371 -6.66 0.35 -21.76
N TRP A 372 -6.75 0.19 -20.45
CA TRP A 372 -6.93 -1.08 -19.75
C TRP A 372 -7.97 -0.89 -18.65
N PRO A 373 -8.86 -1.86 -18.41
CA PRO A 373 -9.74 -1.80 -17.25
C PRO A 373 -8.91 -1.82 -15.96
N LEU A 374 -9.33 -1.05 -14.95
CA LEU A 374 -8.67 -1.03 -13.66
C LEU A 374 -8.98 -2.30 -12.86
N SER A 375 -10.25 -2.70 -12.84
CA SER A 375 -10.72 -3.96 -12.27
C SER A 375 -10.55 -5.12 -13.27
N PRO A 376 -10.09 -6.31 -12.84
CA PRO A 376 -9.98 -7.51 -13.66
C PRO A 376 -11.31 -8.02 -14.24
#